data_AF-A0A015XGW2-F1
#
_entry.id   AF-A0A015XGW2-F1
#
_cell.length_a   1.000
_cell.length_b   1.000
_cell.length_c   1.000
_cell.angle_alpha   90.00
_cell.angle_beta   90.00
_cell.angle_gamma   90.00
#
_symmetry.space_group_name_H-M   'P 1'
#
loop_
_entity.id
_entity.type
_entity.pdbx_description
1 polymer ?
#
loop_
_entity_poly.entity_id
_entity_poly.type
_entity_poly.pdbx_seq_one_letter_code
_entity_poly.pdbx_strand_id
1 'polypeptide(L)'
;MIYIALLFVVCFYLHIATRGEQRLVICKKKSYKRASGFFVSFLILAFFSAIRDDCGCDYNSYILHIERIQMGKLTYMEPGFQWVVLFLERYDTNPRFVIIVFAVLTVFFYLLAIWRQSTNKFMSVYIFLTWGYYFITFNTIRNYFALAVVLCTLPLIIKRKYIWFIIIVLLSATIHKSAVVCIPIYYLANKITLTKKHILPICLF
;
A
#
# COMPACT_ATOMS: atom_id res chain seq x y z
N MET A 1 0.02 -2.86 23.09
CA MET A 1 -0.42 -1.43 23.08
C MET A 1 -0.85 -0.95 21.70
N ILE A 2 -0.07 -1.19 20.63
CA ILE A 2 -0.41 -0.79 19.25
C ILE A 2 -1.78 -1.34 18.78
N TYR A 3 -2.08 -2.62 19.03
CA TYR A 3 -3.35 -3.24 18.61
C TYR A 3 -4.59 -2.61 19.25
N ILE A 4 -4.51 -2.18 20.52
CA ILE A 4 -5.61 -1.52 21.23
C ILE A 4 -5.87 -0.13 20.63
N ALA A 5 -4.81 0.63 20.36
CA ALA A 5 -4.93 1.93 19.70
C ALA A 5 -5.52 1.79 18.28
N LEU A 6 -5.13 0.74 17.54
CA LEU A 6 -5.68 0.46 16.22
C LEU A 6 -7.15 0.03 16.25
N LEU A 7 -7.62 -0.62 17.34
CA LEU A 7 -9.05 -0.90 17.52
C LEU A 7 -9.87 0.40 17.56
N PHE A 8 -9.41 1.41 18.29
CA PHE A 8 -10.08 2.72 18.30
C PHE A 8 -10.05 3.39 16.93
N VAL A 9 -8.95 3.25 16.18
CA VAL A 9 -8.85 3.75 14.80
C VAL A 9 -9.86 3.04 13.89
N VAL A 10 -10.02 1.72 14.02
CA VAL A 10 -11.02 0.94 13.27
C VAL A 10 -12.44 1.42 13.58
N CYS A 11 -12.79 1.56 14.87
CA CYS A 11 -14.10 2.07 15.28
C CYS A 11 -14.37 3.48 14.77
N PHE A 12 -13.34 4.35 14.77
CA PHE A 12 -13.42 5.70 14.21
C PHE A 12 -13.71 5.67 12.71
N TYR A 13 -13.01 4.84 11.92
CA TYR A 13 -13.29 4.70 10.50
C TYR A 13 -14.67 4.11 10.21
N LEU A 14 -15.13 3.14 11.00
CA LEU A 14 -16.47 2.57 10.87
C LEU A 14 -17.55 3.64 11.14
N HIS A 15 -17.37 4.44 12.18
CA HIS A 15 -18.27 5.55 12.50
C HIS A 15 -18.34 6.60 11.39
N ILE A 16 -17.18 6.96 10.80
CA ILE A 16 -17.15 7.89 9.68
C ILE A 16 -17.73 7.27 8.41
N ALA A 17 -17.45 5.99 8.13
CA ALA A 17 -17.93 5.30 6.94
C ALA A 17 -19.46 5.21 6.93
N THR A 18 -20.07 4.83 8.05
CA THR A 18 -21.53 4.75 8.22
C THR A 18 -22.23 6.11 8.16
N ARG A 19 -21.59 7.18 8.67
CA ARG A 19 -22.09 8.56 8.52
C ARG A 19 -21.85 9.16 7.14
N GLY A 20 -20.82 8.69 6.43
CA GLY A 20 -20.45 9.12 5.09
C GLY A 20 -21.46 8.69 4.03
N GLU A 21 -22.05 7.50 4.16
CA GLU A 21 -23.10 7.00 3.26
C GLU A 21 -24.35 7.89 3.28
N GLN A 22 -24.79 8.37 4.45
CA GLN A 22 -25.96 9.26 4.55
C GLN A 22 -25.73 10.65 3.92
N ARG A 23 -24.48 11.12 3.85
CA ARG A 23 -24.13 12.43 3.26
C ARG A 23 -23.80 12.39 1.77
N LEU A 24 -23.38 11.24 1.23
CA LEU A 24 -23.09 11.07 -0.20
C LEU A 24 -24.34 11.16 -1.08
N VAL A 25 -25.51 10.85 -0.52
CA VAL A 25 -26.82 11.06 -1.17
C VAL A 25 -27.17 12.55 -1.29
N ILE A 26 -26.59 13.43 -0.45
CA ILE A 26 -27.08 14.82 -0.27
C ILE A 26 -26.12 15.89 -0.81
N CYS A 27 -24.80 15.67 -0.96
CA CYS A 27 -23.90 16.77 -1.32
C CYS A 27 -22.76 16.44 -2.29
N LYS A 28 -22.93 16.86 -3.56
CA LYS A 28 -21.92 16.90 -4.63
C LYS A 28 -20.78 17.93 -4.41
N LYS A 29 -20.69 18.63 -3.28
CA LYS A 29 -19.74 19.78 -3.11
C LYS A 29 -18.66 19.59 -2.04
N LYS A 30 -17.42 19.51 -2.55
CA LYS A 30 -16.20 20.30 -2.22
C LYS A 30 -14.92 19.45 -2.02
N SER A 31 -13.90 19.78 -2.83
CA SER A 31 -12.58 19.13 -2.91
C SER A 31 -11.76 19.15 -1.61
N TYR A 32 -11.86 20.22 -0.81
CA TYR A 32 -11.02 20.41 0.40
C TYR A 32 -11.26 19.36 1.51
N LYS A 33 -12.51 18.92 1.74
CA LYS A 33 -12.80 17.87 2.74
C LYS A 33 -12.20 16.51 2.36
N ARG A 34 -11.96 16.28 1.06
CA ARG A 34 -11.36 15.03 0.56
C ARG A 34 -9.85 14.98 0.80
N ALA A 35 -9.15 16.11 0.64
CA ALA A 35 -7.73 16.22 0.94
C ALA A 35 -7.46 16.10 2.45
N SER A 36 -8.25 16.79 3.28
CA SER A 36 -8.11 16.71 4.75
C SER A 36 -8.25 15.28 5.29
N GLY A 37 -9.24 14.50 4.81
CA GLY A 37 -9.39 13.10 5.22
C GLY A 37 -8.22 12.20 4.82
N PHE A 38 -7.57 12.46 3.67
CA PHE A 38 -6.38 11.73 3.24
C PHE A 38 -5.24 11.95 4.23
N PHE A 39 -4.92 13.21 4.54
CA PHE A 39 -3.82 13.55 5.43
C PHE A 39 -4.03 12.98 6.84
N VAL A 40 -5.24 13.10 7.39
CA VAL A 40 -5.54 12.51 8.71
C VAL A 40 -5.32 11.00 8.68
N SER A 41 -5.82 10.33 7.63
CA SER A 41 -5.67 8.87 7.51
C SER A 41 -4.22 8.46 7.36
N PHE A 42 -3.48 9.19 6.54
CA PHE A 42 -2.07 8.98 6.31
C PHE A 42 -1.25 9.18 7.59
N LEU A 43 -1.44 10.27 8.31
CA LEU A 43 -0.68 10.55 9.53
C LEU A 43 -0.91 9.47 10.60
N ILE A 44 -2.16 9.06 10.81
CA ILE A 44 -2.48 8.02 11.80
C ILE A 44 -1.82 6.69 11.40
N LEU A 45 -2.02 6.24 10.16
CA LEU A 45 -1.53 4.92 9.73
C LEU A 45 -0.01 4.91 9.52
N ALA A 46 0.58 5.99 9.04
CA ALA A 46 2.03 6.12 8.88
C ALA A 46 2.72 6.16 10.24
N PHE A 47 2.15 6.87 11.23
CA PHE A 47 2.67 6.89 12.59
C PHE A 47 2.77 5.48 13.17
N PHE A 48 1.67 4.72 13.20
CA PHE A 48 1.68 3.35 13.73
C PHE A 48 2.58 2.41 12.92
N SER A 49 2.71 2.63 11.61
CA SER A 49 3.57 1.82 10.75
C SER A 49 5.06 2.12 10.97
N ALA A 50 5.41 3.36 11.33
CA ALA A 50 6.78 3.82 11.56
C ALA A 50 7.29 3.48 12.98
N ILE A 51 6.47 3.64 14.02
CA ILE A 51 6.88 3.32 15.40
C ILE A 51 6.91 1.82 15.69
N ARG A 52 6.47 1.02 14.72
CA ARG A 52 6.43 -0.43 14.79
C ARG A 52 7.86 -0.97 14.87
N ASP A 53 8.26 -1.39 16.07
CA ASP A 53 9.52 -2.10 16.30
C ASP A 53 9.25 -3.58 16.59
N ASP A 54 10.11 -4.44 16.06
CA ASP A 54 10.09 -5.90 16.25
C ASP A 54 8.72 -6.57 16.04
N CYS A 55 7.89 -6.01 15.16
CA CYS A 55 6.58 -6.58 14.84
C CYS A 55 6.63 -7.33 13.52
N GLY A 56 6.11 -8.55 13.53
CA GLY A 56 5.99 -9.38 12.35
C GLY A 56 7.12 -10.39 12.21
N CYS A 57 6.81 -11.53 11.58
CA CYS A 57 7.69 -12.70 11.52
C CYS A 57 9.03 -12.38 10.84
N ASP A 58 9.01 -11.55 9.80
CA ASP A 58 10.17 -11.30 8.96
C ASP A 58 11.03 -10.12 9.41
N TYR A 59 10.67 -9.40 10.48
CA TYR A 59 11.34 -8.15 10.87
C TYR A 59 12.86 -8.32 11.04
N ASN A 60 13.26 -9.30 11.86
CA ASN A 60 14.67 -9.57 12.12
C ASN A 60 15.42 -10.05 10.86
N SER A 61 14.77 -10.82 10.00
CA SER A 61 15.31 -11.22 8.70
C SER A 61 15.59 -10.00 7.82
N TYR A 62 14.67 -9.03 7.79
CA TYR A 62 14.84 -7.79 7.03
C TYR A 62 16.02 -6.95 7.53
N ILE A 63 16.17 -6.78 8.85
CA ILE A 63 17.31 -6.09 9.44
C ILE A 63 18.63 -6.72 8.95
N LEU A 64 18.76 -8.04 9.09
CA LEU A 64 19.96 -8.77 8.65
C LEU A 64 20.23 -8.59 7.15
N HIS A 65 19.19 -8.59 6.32
CA HIS A 65 19.35 -8.40 4.88
C HIS A 65 19.78 -6.99 4.50
N ILE A 66 19.25 -5.98 5.18
CA ILE A 66 19.64 -4.58 4.99
C ILE A 66 21.10 -4.39 5.41
N GLU A 67 21.49 -4.88 6.58
CA GLU A 67 22.87 -4.84 7.07
C GLU A 67 23.84 -5.54 6.12
N ARG A 68 23.46 -6.70 5.56
CA ARG A 68 24.29 -7.40 4.56
C ARG A 68 24.49 -6.55 3.30
N ILE A 69 23.46 -5.85 2.83
CA ILE A 69 23.57 -4.94 1.67
C ILE A 69 24.51 -3.77 2.00
N GLN A 70 24.35 -3.15 3.16
CA GLN A 70 25.20 -2.03 3.64
C GLN A 70 26.67 -2.46 3.76
N MET A 71 26.94 -3.68 4.22
CA MET A 71 28.28 -4.27 4.28
C MET A 71 28.83 -4.69 2.90
N GLY A 72 28.10 -4.48 1.80
CA GLY A 72 28.52 -4.90 0.46
C GLY A 72 28.58 -6.42 0.27
N LYS A 73 27.88 -7.20 1.10
CA LYS A 73 27.85 -8.67 1.00
C LYS A 73 26.93 -9.13 -0.14
N LEU A 74 27.26 -10.26 -0.76
CA LEU A 74 26.41 -10.88 -1.77
C LEU A 74 25.02 -11.17 -1.19
N THR A 75 23.99 -10.76 -1.92
CA THR A 75 22.60 -10.88 -1.50
C THR A 75 21.71 -11.27 -2.67
N TYR A 76 20.68 -12.07 -2.40
CA TYR A 76 19.68 -12.48 -3.39
C TYR A 76 18.56 -11.44 -3.57
N MET A 77 18.63 -10.32 -2.83
CA MET A 77 17.62 -9.27 -2.91
C MET A 77 17.63 -8.58 -4.26
N GLU A 78 16.47 -8.09 -4.68
CA GLU A 78 16.28 -7.45 -5.98
C GLU A 78 17.11 -6.16 -6.08
N PRO A 79 17.69 -5.86 -7.27
CA PRO A 79 18.68 -4.78 -7.41
C PRO A 79 18.11 -3.39 -7.11
N GLY A 80 16.83 -3.14 -7.40
CA GLY A 80 16.18 -1.87 -7.06
C GLY A 80 16.05 -1.71 -5.54
N PHE A 81 15.76 -2.78 -4.81
CA PHE A 81 15.74 -2.74 -3.34
C PHE A 81 17.14 -2.46 -2.78
N GLN A 82 18.17 -3.13 -3.29
CA GLN A 82 19.56 -2.88 -2.90
C GLN A 82 19.96 -1.41 -3.12
N TRP A 83 19.61 -0.85 -4.28
CA TRP A 83 19.90 0.55 -4.59
C TRP A 83 19.21 1.51 -3.62
N VAL A 84 17.94 1.26 -3.28
CA VAL A 84 17.22 2.08 -2.28
C VAL A 84 17.87 2.00 -0.91
N VAL A 85 18.30 0.80 -0.47
CA VAL A 85 19.03 0.63 0.80
C VAL A 85 20.30 1.48 0.82
N LEU A 86 21.16 1.33 -0.19
CA LEU A 86 22.43 2.08 -0.30
C LEU A 86 22.21 3.59 -0.47
N PHE A 87 21.09 3.99 -1.06
CA PHE A 87 20.72 5.41 -1.15
C PHE A 87 20.31 5.97 0.21
N LEU A 88 19.47 5.24 0.96
CA LEU A 88 19.00 5.67 2.28
C LEU A 88 20.10 5.62 3.35
N GLU A 89 21.06 4.70 3.21
CA GLU A 89 22.24 4.60 4.08
C GLU A 89 23.07 5.89 4.10
N ARG A 90 23.03 6.70 3.03
CA ARG A 90 23.72 8.01 2.98
C ARG A 90 23.16 9.03 3.98
N TYR A 91 21.94 8.81 4.48
CA TYR A 91 21.25 9.69 5.43
C TYR A 91 21.27 9.11 6.84
N ASP A 92 21.02 7.81 6.98
CA ASP A 92 21.07 7.08 8.26
C ASP A 92 21.50 5.64 8.01
N THR A 93 22.54 5.20 8.72
CA THR A 93 23.08 3.84 8.60
C THR A 93 22.22 2.81 9.34
N ASN A 94 21.30 3.24 10.19
CA ASN A 94 20.43 2.33 10.93
C ASN A 94 19.48 1.57 9.98
N PRO A 95 19.50 0.22 9.92
CA PRO A 95 18.63 -0.55 9.04
C PRO A 95 17.14 -0.32 9.29
N ARG A 96 16.76 0.10 10.50
CA ARG A 96 15.38 0.48 10.83
C ARG A 96 14.89 1.68 10.03
N PHE A 97 15.78 2.60 9.66
CA PHE A 97 15.41 3.76 8.85
C PHE A 97 14.83 3.34 7.50
N VAL A 98 15.45 2.34 6.84
CA VAL A 98 14.93 1.76 5.59
C VAL A 98 13.53 1.18 5.80
N ILE A 99 13.32 0.43 6.89
CA ILE A 99 12.01 -0.17 7.20
C ILE A 99 10.95 0.92 7.38
N ILE A 100 11.27 2.00 8.12
CA ILE A 100 10.36 3.14 8.34
C ILE A 100 10.01 3.81 7.02
N VAL A 101 10.98 4.08 6.14
CA VAL A 101 10.74 4.71 4.84
C VAL A 101 9.82 3.84 3.98
N PHE A 102 10.10 2.54 3.87
CA PHE A 102 9.23 1.62 3.13
C PHE A 102 7.83 1.54 3.73
N ALA A 103 7.71 1.49 5.05
CA ALA A 103 6.45 1.45 5.77
C ALA A 103 5.58 2.68 5.48
N VAL A 104 6.14 3.88 5.66
CA VAL A 104 5.44 5.16 5.40
C VAL A 104 5.05 5.29 3.93
N LEU A 105 5.95 4.98 3.00
CA LEU A 105 5.63 5.05 1.57
C LEU A 105 4.58 4.02 1.14
N THR A 106 4.61 2.81 1.71
CA THR A 106 3.59 1.78 1.45
C THR A 106 2.22 2.29 1.87
N VAL A 107 2.09 2.86 3.07
CA VAL A 107 0.85 3.49 3.54
C VAL A 107 0.42 4.63 2.62
N PHE A 108 1.35 5.49 2.21
CA PHE A 108 1.07 6.58 1.28
C PHE A 108 0.47 6.07 -0.04
N PHE A 109 1.10 5.09 -0.68
CA PHE A 109 0.64 4.56 -1.97
C PHE A 109 -0.68 3.79 -1.85
N TYR A 110 -0.90 3.02 -0.78
CA TYR A 110 -2.19 2.38 -0.54
C TYR A 110 -3.31 3.41 -0.38
N LEU A 111 -3.10 4.43 0.45
CA LEU A 111 -4.09 5.49 0.61
C LEU A 111 -4.28 6.30 -0.66
N LEU A 112 -3.22 6.53 -1.44
CA LEU A 112 -3.31 7.23 -2.72
C LEU A 112 -4.17 6.44 -3.71
N ALA A 113 -3.98 5.12 -3.77
CA ALA A 113 -4.81 4.22 -4.56
C ALA A 113 -6.27 4.28 -4.11
N ILE A 114 -6.54 4.17 -2.80
CA ILE A 114 -7.90 4.26 -2.23
C ILE A 114 -8.55 5.61 -2.56
N TRP A 115 -7.86 6.73 -2.35
CA TRP A 115 -8.43 8.07 -2.57
C TRP A 115 -8.73 8.38 -4.04
N ARG A 116 -7.97 7.79 -4.95
CA ARG A 116 -8.16 7.96 -6.39
C ARG A 116 -9.23 7.04 -6.97
N GLN A 117 -9.45 5.87 -6.38
CA GLN A 117 -10.22 4.79 -7.02
C GLN A 117 -11.50 4.41 -6.27
N SER A 118 -11.52 4.52 -4.94
CA SER A 118 -12.67 4.11 -4.14
C SER A 118 -13.78 5.15 -4.14
N THR A 119 -15.02 4.69 -4.31
CA THR A 119 -16.24 5.49 -4.13
C THR A 119 -16.42 5.89 -2.67
N ASN A 120 -16.25 4.93 -1.74
CA ASN A 120 -16.27 5.15 -0.29
C ASN A 120 -14.88 4.91 0.32
N LYS A 121 -14.10 5.98 0.46
CA LYS A 121 -12.70 5.94 0.91
C LYS A 121 -12.55 5.44 2.34
N PHE A 122 -13.40 5.91 3.25
CA PHE A 122 -13.34 5.54 4.65
C PHE A 122 -13.72 4.07 4.85
N MET A 123 -14.70 3.57 4.09
CA MET A 123 -15.02 2.14 4.09
C MET A 123 -13.86 1.30 3.52
N SER A 124 -13.20 1.74 2.45
CA SER A 124 -12.01 1.03 1.95
C SER A 124 -10.86 1.02 2.96
N VAL A 125 -10.62 2.10 3.71
CA VAL A 125 -9.62 2.11 4.79
C VAL A 125 -10.04 1.21 5.94
N TYR A 126 -11.33 1.19 6.30
CA TYR A 126 -11.87 0.27 7.28
C TYR A 126 -11.58 -1.18 6.90
N ILE A 127 -11.92 -1.59 5.67
CA ILE A 127 -11.65 -2.95 5.16
C ILE A 127 -10.14 -3.24 5.16
N PHE A 128 -9.32 -2.28 4.71
CA PHE A 128 -7.86 -2.41 4.72
C PHE A 128 -7.30 -2.69 6.12
N LEU A 129 -7.94 -2.17 7.17
CA LEU A 129 -7.59 -2.44 8.56
C LEU A 129 -8.17 -3.75 9.07
N THR A 130 -9.49 -3.94 8.99
CA THR A 130 -10.18 -5.08 9.61
C THR A 130 -9.89 -6.41 8.95
N TRP A 131 -9.58 -6.37 7.66
CA TRP A 131 -9.26 -7.57 6.90
C TRP A 131 -7.77 -7.92 6.94
N GLY A 132 -7.00 -7.22 7.77
CA GLY A 132 -5.62 -7.57 8.05
C GLY A 132 -4.59 -7.00 7.09
N TYR A 133 -4.98 -6.46 5.93
CA TYR A 133 -4.03 -6.02 4.89
C TYR A 133 -3.00 -5.01 5.38
N TYR A 134 -3.43 -4.03 6.19
CA TYR A 134 -2.52 -3.08 6.82
C TYR A 134 -1.44 -3.79 7.66
N PHE A 135 -1.82 -4.80 8.43
CA PHE A 135 -0.91 -5.56 9.27
C PHE A 135 -0.01 -6.50 8.48
N ILE A 136 -0.46 -7.02 7.33
CA ILE A 136 0.40 -7.86 6.48
C ILE A 136 1.54 -7.03 5.88
N THR A 137 1.32 -5.72 5.65
CA THR A 137 2.40 -4.81 5.20
C THR A 137 3.58 -4.75 6.17
N PHE A 138 3.39 -5.14 7.43
CA PHE A 138 4.44 -5.17 8.45
C PHE A 138 5.39 -6.35 8.29
N ASN A 139 4.89 -7.47 7.74
CA ASN A 139 5.68 -8.68 7.57
C ASN A 139 6.49 -8.60 6.26
N THR A 140 5.82 -8.35 5.12
CA THR A 140 6.47 -8.43 3.80
C THR A 140 6.64 -7.06 3.15
N ILE A 141 7.49 -6.21 3.77
CA ILE A 141 7.60 -4.78 3.45
C ILE A 141 7.84 -4.48 1.96
N ARG A 142 8.71 -5.25 1.28
CA ARG A 142 9.04 -5.02 -0.14
C ARG A 142 7.91 -5.41 -1.08
N ASN A 143 7.25 -6.53 -0.77
CA ASN A 143 6.14 -7.05 -1.56
C ASN A 143 4.96 -6.08 -1.53
N TYR A 144 4.56 -5.65 -0.33
CA TYR A 144 3.42 -4.74 -0.19
C TYR A 144 3.73 -3.32 -0.67
N PHE A 145 4.98 -2.87 -0.59
CA PHE A 145 5.40 -1.64 -1.27
C PHE A 145 5.22 -1.74 -2.79
N ALA A 146 5.78 -2.79 -3.41
CA ALA A 146 5.67 -3.01 -4.86
C ALA A 146 4.20 -3.11 -5.28
N LEU A 147 3.38 -3.86 -4.52
CA LEU A 147 1.96 -3.97 -4.74
C LEU A 147 1.23 -2.62 -4.61
N ALA A 148 1.53 -1.81 -3.60
CA ALA A 148 0.92 -0.48 -3.41
C ALA A 148 1.20 0.46 -4.59
N VAL A 149 2.43 0.43 -5.12
CA VAL A 149 2.82 1.19 -6.32
C VAL A 149 2.03 0.68 -7.54
N VAL A 150 1.96 -0.64 -7.76
CA VAL A 150 1.20 -1.21 -8.87
C VAL A 150 -0.29 -0.87 -8.76
N LEU A 151 -0.89 -0.91 -7.56
CA LEU A 151 -2.29 -0.53 -7.34
C LEU A 151 -2.59 0.91 -7.76
N CYS A 152 -1.63 1.84 -7.65
CA CYS A 152 -1.78 3.21 -8.13
C CYS A 152 -1.92 3.32 -9.66
N THR A 153 -1.54 2.27 -10.39
CA THR A 153 -1.54 2.23 -11.85
C THR A 153 -2.77 1.57 -12.47
N LEU A 154 -3.63 0.94 -11.65
CA LEU A 154 -4.89 0.37 -12.11
C LEU A 154 -5.75 1.32 -12.97
N PRO A 155 -5.81 2.66 -12.71
CA PRO A 155 -6.52 3.58 -13.60
C PRO A 155 -5.95 3.66 -15.03
N LEU A 156 -4.67 3.32 -15.22
CA LEU A 156 -4.04 3.26 -16.54
C LEU A 156 -4.57 2.08 -17.36
N ILE A 157 -5.01 1.01 -16.69
CA ILE A 157 -5.67 -0.15 -17.33
C ILE A 157 -6.97 0.30 -17.99
N ILE A 158 -7.81 1.01 -17.23
CA ILE A 158 -9.09 1.54 -17.71
C ILE A 158 -8.87 2.54 -18.85
N LYS A 159 -7.83 3.38 -18.75
CA LYS A 159 -7.46 4.37 -19.78
C LYS A 159 -6.72 3.78 -20.99
N ARG A 160 -6.55 2.45 -21.06
CA ARG A 160 -5.81 1.72 -22.11
C ARG A 160 -4.36 2.20 -22.30
N LYS A 161 -3.75 2.77 -21.26
CA LYS A 161 -2.35 3.26 -21.26
C LYS A 161 -1.39 2.14 -20.85
N TYR A 162 -1.35 1.08 -21.65
CA TYR A 162 -0.62 -0.16 -21.33
C TYR A 162 0.89 0.04 -21.13
N ILE A 163 1.52 0.91 -21.94
CA ILE A 163 2.97 1.16 -21.87
C ILE A 163 3.34 1.67 -20.48
N TRP A 164 2.60 2.67 -19.98
CA TRP A 164 2.85 3.26 -18.66
C TRP A 164 2.58 2.28 -17.52
N PHE A 165 1.56 1.43 -17.66
CA PHE A 165 1.31 0.36 -16.70
C PHE A 165 2.49 -0.61 -16.63
N ILE A 166 2.96 -1.12 -17.79
CA ILE A 166 4.07 -2.07 -17.86
C ILE A 166 5.35 -1.44 -17.30
N ILE A 167 5.67 -0.20 -17.65
CA ILE A 167 6.86 0.50 -17.13
C ILE A 167 6.84 0.51 -15.60
N ILE A 168 5.73 0.91 -14.99
CA ILE A 168 5.65 1.00 -13.52
C ILE A 168 5.67 -0.39 -12.88
N VAL A 169 5.07 -1.41 -13.50
CA VAL A 169 5.14 -2.79 -13.01
C VAL A 169 6.58 -3.31 -13.07
N LEU A 170 7.31 -3.06 -14.15
CA LEU A 170 8.72 -3.45 -14.28
C LEU A 170 9.60 -2.71 -13.28
N LEU A 171 9.36 -1.41 -13.05
CA LEU A 171 10.06 -0.66 -12.00
C LEU A 171 9.76 -1.26 -10.61
N SER A 172 8.51 -1.57 -10.33
CA SER A 172 8.11 -2.22 -9.08
C SER A 172 8.73 -3.62 -8.93
N ALA A 173 8.91 -4.34 -10.04
CA ALA A 173 9.57 -5.65 -10.08
C ALA A 173 11.06 -5.58 -9.70
N THR A 174 11.71 -4.43 -9.87
CA THR A 174 13.09 -4.23 -9.38
C THR A 174 13.16 -4.12 -7.85
N ILE A 175 12.04 -3.84 -7.18
CA ILE A 175 11.93 -3.90 -5.72
C ILE A 175 11.50 -5.29 -5.26
N HIS A 176 10.50 -5.87 -5.93
CA HIS A 176 10.06 -7.23 -5.65
C HIS A 176 9.53 -7.93 -6.90
N LYS A 177 10.16 -9.04 -7.28
CA LYS A 177 9.91 -9.73 -8.56
C LYS A 177 8.46 -10.19 -8.79
N SER A 178 7.69 -10.43 -7.73
CA SER A 178 6.29 -10.88 -7.83
C SER A 178 5.39 -9.84 -8.52
N ALA A 179 5.79 -8.57 -8.57
CA ALA A 179 5.03 -7.51 -9.25
C ALA A 179 4.78 -7.83 -10.74
N VAL A 180 5.66 -8.60 -11.39
CA VAL A 180 5.50 -9.02 -12.80
C VAL A 180 4.21 -9.83 -13.02
N VAL A 181 3.70 -10.51 -11.98
CA VAL A 181 2.43 -11.25 -12.03
C VAL A 181 1.25 -10.33 -12.35
N CYS A 182 1.38 -9.01 -12.13
CA CYS A 182 0.35 -8.05 -12.48
C CYS A 182 0.26 -7.76 -14.00
N ILE A 183 1.25 -8.15 -14.81
CA ILE A 183 1.22 -7.94 -16.27
C ILE A 183 0.09 -8.78 -16.92
N PRO A 184 -0.02 -10.10 -16.69
CA PRO A 184 -1.15 -10.90 -17.17
C PRO A 184 -2.53 -10.35 -16.79
N ILE A 185 -2.66 -9.74 -15.60
CA ILE A 185 -3.93 -9.19 -15.11
C ILE A 185 -4.47 -8.11 -16.06
N TYR A 186 -3.60 -7.27 -16.64
CA TYR A 186 -4.00 -6.29 -17.64
C TYR A 186 -4.65 -6.93 -18.87
N TYR A 187 -4.08 -8.03 -19.35
CA TYR A 187 -4.58 -8.74 -20.54
C TYR A 187 -5.93 -9.42 -20.26
N LEU A 188 -6.04 -10.07 -19.10
CA LEU A 188 -7.27 -10.69 -18.63
C LEU A 188 -8.39 -9.66 -18.44
N ALA A 189 -8.09 -8.51 -17.83
CA ALA A 189 -9.06 -7.44 -17.59
C ALA A 189 -9.64 -6.83 -18.90
N ASN A 190 -8.88 -6.86 -20.00
CA ASN A 190 -9.36 -6.37 -21.30
C ASN A 190 -10.15 -7.41 -22.10
N LYS A 191 -9.89 -8.71 -21.89
CA LYS A 191 -10.61 -9.79 -22.57
C LYS A 191 -11.88 -10.21 -21.85
N ILE A 192 -11.89 -10.15 -20.53
CA ILE A 192 -13.06 -10.47 -19.73
C ILE A 192 -13.90 -9.20 -19.62
N THR A 193 -15.01 -9.13 -20.34
CA THR A 193 -16.07 -8.17 -20.03
C THR A 193 -16.58 -8.51 -18.63
N LEU A 194 -15.99 -7.89 -17.59
CA LEU A 194 -16.41 -8.07 -16.20
C LEU A 194 -17.83 -7.52 -16.05
N THR A 195 -18.81 -8.32 -16.42
CA THR A 195 -20.23 -8.10 -16.13
C THR A 195 -20.41 -8.11 -14.62
N LYS A 196 -21.32 -7.29 -14.09
CA LYS A 196 -21.54 -7.08 -12.63
C LYS A 196 -21.59 -8.38 -11.80
N LYS A 197 -22.00 -9.51 -12.40
CA LYS A 197 -22.02 -10.85 -11.80
C LYS A 197 -20.63 -11.40 -11.39
N HIS A 198 -19.55 -10.99 -12.09
CA HIS A 198 -18.18 -11.44 -11.80
C HIS A 198 -17.45 -10.55 -10.78
N ILE A 199 -17.95 -9.33 -10.53
CA ILE A 199 -17.35 -8.36 -9.61
C ILE A 199 -17.88 -8.57 -8.18
N LEU A 200 -19.14 -8.95 -8.02
CA LEU A 200 -19.77 -9.19 -6.71
C LEU A 200 -19.01 -10.19 -5.80
N PRO A 201 -18.48 -11.32 -6.29
CA PRO A 201 -17.73 -12.24 -5.44
C PRO A 201 -16.33 -11.73 -5.09
N ILE A 202 -15.71 -10.89 -5.93
CA ILE A 202 -14.35 -10.38 -5.70
C ILE A 202 -14.34 -9.20 -4.71
N CYS A 203 -15.48 -8.49 -4.55
CA CYS A 203 -15.67 -7.46 -3.53
C CYS A 203 -16.27 -7.97 -2.21
N LEU A 204 -16.61 -9.26 -2.14
CA LEU A 204 -17.13 -9.94 -0.93
C LEU A 204 -16.08 -10.83 -0.25
N PHE A 205 -14.87 -10.86 -0.79
CA PHE A 205 -13.69 -11.04 0.01
C PHE A 205 -13.23 -9.62 0.30
#